data_AF-M0A6D5-F1
#
_entry.id   AF-M0A6D5-F1
#
_cell.length_a   1.000
_cell.length_b   1.000
_cell.length_c   1.000
_cell.angle_alpha   90.00
_cell.angle_beta   90.00
_cell.angle_gamma   90.00
#
_symmetry.space_group_name_H-M   'P 1'
#
loop_
_entity.id
_entity.type
_entity.pdbx_description
1 polymer ?
#
loop_
_entity_poly.entity_id
_entity_poly.type
_entity_poly.pdbx_seq_one_letter_code
_entity_poly.pdbx_strand_id
1 'polypeptide(L)'
;MRIREWQDILEDVTERDVDPDDWRAVAGDRAGGVGEDMYLGHPRAGVFFLKTYAKNPYEVRGVGTQVARKLDDEIGSFMPQQESGGRFAVQSPPEDEDQAETVSKRLQTVLETHSDAPTRPQDLFDDVMEALESPAFGPMEYDQYDRPDELEDLSDRFEEADELLHAELEDLIETDEVDRGFM
;
A
#
# COMPACT_ATOMS: atom_id res chain seq x y z
N MET A 1 4.06 -20.04 -4.61
CA MET A 1 3.43 -18.75 -4.26
C MET A 1 1.91 -18.93 -4.37
N ARG A 2 1.08 -18.31 -3.52
CA ARG A 2 -0.40 -18.43 -3.64
C ARG A 2 -0.95 -17.06 -4.04
N ILE A 3 -1.57 -17.00 -5.21
CA ILE A 3 -2.25 -15.80 -5.71
C ILE A 3 -3.62 -15.73 -5.05
N ARG A 4 -4.02 -14.53 -4.65
CA ARG A 4 -5.31 -14.22 -4.02
C ARG A 4 -5.82 -12.90 -4.55
N GLU A 5 -7.06 -12.56 -4.22
CA GLU A 5 -7.59 -11.22 -4.49
C GLU A 5 -6.80 -10.18 -3.69
N TRP A 6 -6.62 -8.99 -4.27
CA TRP A 6 -5.84 -7.92 -3.62
C TRP A 6 -6.37 -7.53 -2.24
N GLN A 7 -7.69 -7.58 -2.04
CA GLN A 7 -8.35 -7.29 -0.76
C GLN A 7 -7.97 -8.33 0.30
N ASP A 8 -7.90 -9.61 -0.05
CA ASP A 8 -7.43 -10.67 0.86
C ASP A 8 -5.97 -10.43 1.29
N ILE A 9 -5.14 -9.83 0.41
CA ILE A 9 -3.77 -9.46 0.77
C ILE A 9 -3.75 -8.27 1.72
N LEU A 10 -4.61 -7.27 1.51
CA LEU A 10 -4.70 -6.12 2.42
C LEU A 10 -5.28 -6.52 3.78
N GLU A 11 -6.26 -7.42 3.82
CA GLU A 11 -6.76 -7.98 5.08
C GLU A 11 -5.61 -8.65 5.86
N ASP A 12 -4.83 -9.50 5.19
CA ASP A 12 -3.61 -10.11 5.71
C ASP A 12 -2.57 -9.10 6.22
N VAL A 13 -2.50 -7.89 5.65
CA VAL A 13 -1.63 -6.79 6.09
C VAL A 13 -2.21 -6.15 7.35
N THR A 14 -3.52 -5.88 7.37
CA THR A 14 -4.19 -5.22 8.49
C THR A 14 -4.33 -6.07 9.75
N GLU A 15 -4.39 -7.40 9.61
CA GLU A 15 -4.54 -8.31 10.75
C GLU A 15 -3.19 -8.66 11.42
N ARG A 16 -2.06 -8.14 10.91
CA ARG A 16 -0.75 -8.46 11.45
C ARG A 16 -0.46 -7.69 12.72
N ASP A 17 -0.10 -8.43 13.76
CA ASP A 17 0.42 -7.87 15.01
C ASP A 17 1.90 -7.47 14.83
N VAL A 18 2.12 -6.33 14.15
CA VAL A 18 3.42 -5.69 13.92
C VAL A 18 3.32 -4.18 14.09
N ASP A 19 4.46 -3.50 14.20
CA ASP A 19 4.52 -2.04 14.36
C ASP A 19 3.96 -1.35 13.10
N PRO A 20 2.88 -0.54 13.21
CA PRO A 20 2.14 -0.05 12.05
C PRO A 20 2.86 1.03 11.25
N ASP A 21 3.85 1.71 11.84
CA ASP A 21 4.68 2.78 11.26
C ASP A 21 5.95 2.28 10.55
N ASP A 22 6.22 0.98 10.63
CA ASP A 22 7.38 0.32 10.00
C ASP A 22 7.09 -0.17 8.57
N TRP A 23 5.87 0.02 8.09
CA TRP A 23 5.49 -0.34 6.73
C TRP A 23 6.00 0.67 5.71
N ARG A 24 6.36 0.18 4.52
CA ARG A 24 6.89 0.98 3.41
C ARG A 24 6.21 0.55 2.12
N ALA A 25 5.97 1.49 1.22
CA ALA A 25 5.30 1.21 -0.05
C ALA A 25 6.05 1.76 -1.26
N VAL A 26 5.98 1.05 -2.37
CA VAL A 26 6.37 1.54 -3.70
C VAL A 26 5.23 1.20 -4.64
N ALA A 27 4.70 2.17 -5.37
CA ALA A 27 3.67 1.93 -6.36
C ALA A 27 3.79 2.84 -7.58
N GLY A 28 3.09 2.50 -8.65
CA GLY A 28 3.06 3.25 -9.89
C GLY A 28 2.40 2.44 -11.01
N ASP A 29 2.48 2.97 -12.22
CA ASP A 29 1.87 2.32 -13.39
C ASP A 29 2.43 0.91 -13.64
N ARG A 30 1.55 0.01 -14.07
CA ARG A 30 1.97 -1.30 -14.59
C ARG A 30 2.86 -1.12 -15.82
N ALA A 31 3.92 -1.92 -15.91
CA ALA A 31 4.82 -1.94 -17.08
C ALA A 31 4.09 -2.24 -18.40
N GLY A 32 2.94 -2.92 -18.31
CA GLY A 32 2.00 -3.07 -19.41
C GLY A 32 0.61 -3.39 -18.89
N GLY A 33 -0.41 -2.97 -19.64
CA GLY A 33 -1.81 -3.17 -19.24
C GLY A 33 -2.45 -1.87 -18.80
N VAL A 34 -3.64 -1.98 -18.22
CA VAL A 34 -4.26 -0.94 -17.40
C VAL A 34 -4.01 -1.25 -15.93
N GLY A 35 -3.90 -0.21 -15.12
CA GLY A 35 -3.80 -0.33 -13.67
C GLY A 35 -2.40 -0.12 -13.10
N GLU A 36 -2.24 -0.48 -11.83
CA GLU A 36 -1.08 -0.12 -11.00
C GLU A 36 -0.43 -1.38 -10.38
N ASP A 37 0.88 -1.30 -10.18
CA ASP A 37 1.66 -2.24 -9.39
C ASP A 37 1.95 -1.60 -8.02
N MET A 38 1.89 -2.39 -6.94
CA MET A 38 2.22 -1.91 -5.59
C MET A 38 2.96 -2.99 -4.79
N TYR A 39 4.10 -2.63 -4.22
CA TYR A 39 4.79 -3.41 -3.20
C TYR A 39 4.57 -2.80 -1.81
N LEU A 40 4.20 -3.64 -0.84
CA LEU A 40 4.11 -3.30 0.58
C LEU A 40 5.14 -4.12 1.35
N GLY A 41 6.00 -3.48 2.12
CA GLY A 41 7.07 -4.13 2.86
C GLY A 41 7.08 -3.77 4.33
N HIS A 42 7.28 -4.76 5.18
CA HIS A 42 7.49 -4.57 6.61
C HIS A 42 8.62 -5.49 7.11
N PRO A 43 9.56 -5.01 7.94
CA PRO A 43 10.72 -5.77 8.43
C PRO A 43 10.39 -7.18 8.91
N ARG A 44 9.30 -7.31 9.68
CA ARG A 44 8.87 -8.57 10.31
C ARG A 44 7.71 -9.28 9.60
N ALA A 45 6.94 -8.58 8.79
CA ALA A 45 5.75 -9.12 8.15
C ALA A 45 6.01 -9.59 6.70
N GLY A 46 7.07 -9.08 6.08
CA GLY A 46 7.47 -9.50 4.75
C GLY A 46 7.08 -8.51 3.68
N VAL A 47 7.12 -8.98 2.44
CA VAL A 47 6.90 -8.16 1.26
C VAL A 47 5.75 -8.76 0.48
N PHE A 48 4.78 -7.91 0.17
CA PHE A 48 3.57 -8.22 -0.56
C PHE A 48 3.58 -7.46 -1.86
N PHE A 49 3.10 -8.11 -2.90
CA PHE A 49 3.00 -7.54 -4.24
C PHE A 49 1.54 -7.61 -4.69
N LEU A 50 1.01 -6.47 -5.10
CA LEU A 50 -0.34 -6.29 -5.60
C LEU A 50 -0.27 -5.77 -7.05
N LYS A 51 -1.18 -6.25 -7.88
CA LYS A 51 -1.51 -5.63 -9.16
C LYS A 51 -3.00 -5.31 -9.16
N THR A 52 -3.36 -4.06 -9.41
CA THR A 52 -4.76 -3.60 -9.40
C THR A 52 -5.11 -2.92 -10.71
N TYR A 53 -6.40 -2.82 -11.01
CA TYR A 53 -6.93 -1.93 -12.04
C TYR A 53 -8.30 -1.39 -11.62
N ALA A 54 -8.63 -0.20 -12.10
CA ALA A 54 -9.96 0.36 -11.93
C ALA A 54 -10.91 -0.23 -12.97
N LYS A 55 -11.88 -1.03 -12.52
CA LYS A 55 -12.98 -1.50 -13.38
C LYS A 55 -13.89 -0.34 -13.77
N ASN A 56 -14.12 0.57 -12.82
CA ASN A 56 -14.83 1.83 -12.98
C ASN A 56 -14.41 2.78 -11.84
N PRO A 57 -14.85 4.06 -11.84
CA PRO A 57 -14.43 5.03 -10.82
C PRO A 57 -14.80 4.68 -9.37
N TYR A 58 -15.59 3.63 -9.13
CA TYR A 58 -16.03 3.21 -7.79
C TYR A 58 -15.55 1.81 -7.41
N GLU A 59 -14.91 1.08 -8.33
CA GLU A 59 -14.55 -0.32 -8.13
C GLU A 59 -13.14 -0.60 -8.64
N VAL A 60 -12.27 -0.97 -7.72
CA VAL A 60 -10.91 -1.43 -7.98
C VAL A 60 -10.87 -2.95 -7.79
N ARG A 61 -10.30 -3.64 -8.76
CA ARG A 61 -10.07 -5.09 -8.73
C ARG A 61 -8.58 -5.37 -8.86
N GLY A 62 -8.17 -6.57 -8.52
CA GLY A 62 -6.75 -6.89 -8.51
C GLY A 62 -6.44 -8.24 -7.88
N VAL A 63 -5.18 -8.61 -8.04
CA VAL A 63 -4.61 -9.82 -7.46
C VAL A 63 -3.37 -9.44 -6.66
N GLY A 64 -2.96 -10.33 -5.77
CA GLY A 64 -1.69 -10.17 -5.10
C GLY A 64 -1.17 -11.43 -4.45
N THR A 65 0.03 -11.30 -3.91
CA THR A 65 0.70 -12.39 -3.22
C THR A 65 1.79 -11.90 -2.27
N GLN A 66 2.29 -12.79 -1.42
CA GLN A 66 3.46 -12.53 -0.58
C GLN A 66 4.72 -13.05 -1.30
N VAL A 67 5.65 -12.16 -1.62
CA VAL A 67 6.88 -12.46 -2.37
C VAL A 67 8.09 -12.71 -1.45
N ALA A 68 8.08 -12.16 -0.23
CA ALA A 68 9.09 -12.43 0.78
C ALA A 68 8.50 -12.49 2.20
N ARG A 69 9.10 -13.30 3.09
CA ARG A 69 8.65 -13.47 4.48
C ARG A 69 9.13 -12.38 5.44
N LYS A 70 10.16 -11.63 5.04
CA LYS A 70 10.75 -10.50 5.76
C LYS A 70 11.25 -9.48 4.74
N LEU A 71 11.35 -8.22 5.15
CA LEU A 71 12.07 -7.20 4.40
C LEU A 71 13.51 -7.19 4.93
N ASP A 72 14.45 -7.72 4.14
CA ASP A 72 15.89 -7.65 4.46
C ASP A 72 16.56 -6.47 3.75
N ASP A 73 17.85 -6.25 4.02
CA ASP A 73 18.58 -5.09 3.50
C ASP A 73 18.69 -5.08 1.96
N GLU A 74 18.65 -6.24 1.32
CA GLU A 74 18.67 -6.35 -0.15
C GLU A 74 17.38 -5.80 -0.73
N ILE A 75 16.22 -6.29 -0.27
CA ILE A 75 14.91 -5.82 -0.76
C ILE A 75 14.62 -4.41 -0.24
N GLY A 76 14.99 -4.13 1.01
CA GLY A 76 14.80 -2.84 1.66
C GLY A 76 15.57 -1.70 1.02
N SER A 77 16.59 -1.99 0.21
CA SER A 77 17.32 -0.97 -0.56
C SER A 77 16.47 -0.33 -1.66
N PHE A 78 15.42 -1.01 -2.12
CA PHE A 78 14.43 -0.50 -3.09
C PHE A 78 13.20 0.13 -2.42
N MET A 79 13.12 0.12 -1.08
CA MET A 79 11.98 0.69 -0.36
C MET A 79 12.30 2.10 0.13
N PRO A 80 11.32 3.02 0.16
CA PRO A 80 11.56 4.38 0.60
C PRO A 80 12.01 4.43 2.07
N GLN A 81 12.87 5.40 2.38
CA GLN A 81 13.28 5.67 3.76
C GLN A 81 12.21 6.51 4.48
N GLN A 82 12.27 6.57 5.81
CA GLN A 82 11.29 7.32 6.61
C GLN A 82 11.20 8.81 6.23
N GLU A 83 12.29 9.41 5.75
CA GLU A 83 12.33 10.81 5.35
C GLU A 83 11.85 11.08 3.91
N SER A 84 11.43 10.04 3.17
CA SER A 84 10.92 10.19 1.79
C SER A 84 9.65 11.04 1.77
N GLY A 85 9.27 11.61 0.62
CA GLY A 85 8.18 12.59 0.57
C GLY A 85 6.77 12.00 0.61
N GLY A 86 6.51 10.92 -0.13
CA GLY A 86 5.19 10.31 -0.23
C GLY A 86 4.81 9.51 1.01
N ARG A 87 3.50 9.33 1.21
CA ARG A 87 2.93 8.62 2.36
C ARG A 87 1.76 7.76 1.92
N PHE A 88 1.57 6.64 2.59
CA PHE A 88 0.38 5.82 2.47
C PHE A 88 -0.14 5.46 3.85
N ALA A 89 -1.43 5.12 3.92
CA ALA A 89 -2.05 4.53 5.09
C ALA A 89 -3.17 3.61 4.66
N VAL A 90 -3.32 2.51 5.39
CA VAL A 90 -4.49 1.63 5.35
C VAL A 90 -5.42 2.03 6.49
N GLN A 91 -6.72 2.09 6.23
CA GLN A 91 -7.70 2.52 7.22
C GLN A 91 -8.77 1.45 7.38
N SER A 92 -9.05 1.11 8.63
CA SER A 92 -10.14 0.23 9.00
C SER A 92 -11.27 1.07 9.61
N PRO A 93 -12.55 0.80 9.27
CA PRO A 93 -13.66 1.48 9.91
C PRO A 93 -13.69 1.13 11.41
N PRO A 94 -14.14 2.05 12.29
CA PRO A 94 -14.39 1.72 13.69
C PRO A 94 -15.40 0.58 13.83
N GLU A 95 -15.13 -0.32 14.76
CA GLU A 95 -15.97 -1.49 15.08
C GLU A 95 -17.31 -1.07 15.69
N ASP A 96 -17.31 0.00 16.50
CA ASP A 96 -18.48 0.52 17.19
C ASP A 96 -18.41 2.03 17.49
N GLU A 97 -19.48 2.54 18.11
CA GLU A 97 -19.62 3.95 18.50
C GLU A 97 -18.58 4.37 19.55
N ASP A 98 -18.22 3.49 20.47
CA ASP A 98 -17.28 3.79 21.56
C ASP A 98 -15.85 3.94 21.02
N GLN A 99 -15.45 3.09 20.07
CA GLN A 99 -14.18 3.22 19.36
C GLN A 99 -14.17 4.49 18.51
N ALA A 100 -15.25 4.78 17.79
CA ALA A 100 -15.35 6.01 17.00
C ALA A 100 -15.20 7.27 17.87
N GLU A 101 -15.80 7.30 19.06
CA GLU A 101 -15.63 8.41 20.02
C GLU A 101 -14.18 8.50 20.54
N THR A 102 -13.54 7.36 20.81
CA THR A 102 -12.16 7.28 21.26
C THR A 102 -11.19 7.84 20.22
N VAL A 103 -11.28 7.36 18.98
CA VAL A 103 -10.47 7.82 17.85
C VAL A 103 -10.68 9.32 17.62
N SER A 104 -11.92 9.79 17.67
CA SER A 104 -12.26 11.21 17.51
C SER A 104 -11.56 12.11 18.54
N LYS A 105 -11.60 11.73 19.83
CA LYS A 105 -10.93 12.49 20.91
C LYS A 105 -9.41 12.49 20.77
N ARG A 106 -8.81 11.36 20.38
CA ARG A 106 -7.36 11.26 20.13
C ARG A 106 -6.94 12.15 18.97
N LEU A 107 -7.65 12.06 17.85
CA LEU A 107 -7.39 12.89 16.68
C LEU A 107 -7.48 14.38 17.00
N GLN A 108 -8.52 14.80 17.75
CA GLN A 108 -8.65 16.18 18.19
C GLN A 108 -7.42 16.62 19.01
N THR A 109 -6.99 15.80 19.96
CA THR A 109 -5.83 16.09 20.83
C THR A 109 -4.53 16.24 20.03
N VAL A 110 -4.32 15.36 19.04
CA VAL A 110 -3.16 15.44 18.13
C VAL A 110 -3.18 16.76 17.36
N LEU A 111 -4.30 17.09 16.73
CA LEU A 111 -4.41 18.33 15.94
C LEU A 111 -4.22 19.59 16.80
N GLU A 112 -4.76 19.62 18.02
CA GLU A 112 -4.54 20.73 18.97
C GLU A 112 -3.05 20.87 19.31
N THR A 113 -2.38 19.76 19.64
CA THR A 113 -0.95 19.74 19.98
C THR A 113 -0.07 20.27 18.85
N HIS A 114 -0.31 19.81 17.61
CA HIS A 114 0.42 20.26 16.42
C HIS A 114 0.07 21.69 16.01
N SER A 115 -1.08 22.21 16.43
CA SER A 115 -1.43 23.63 16.20
C SER A 115 -0.70 24.58 17.15
N ASP A 116 -0.37 24.13 18.36
CA ASP A 116 0.24 24.93 19.41
C ASP A 116 1.78 24.98 19.34
N ALA A 117 2.42 24.10 18.55
CA ALA A 117 3.87 24.00 18.42
C ALA A 117 4.32 23.81 16.96
N PRO A 118 5.54 24.27 16.58
CA PRO A 118 6.11 23.94 15.28
C PRO A 118 6.18 22.42 15.07
N THR A 119 5.64 21.94 13.95
CA THR A 119 5.65 20.53 13.58
C THR A 119 6.26 20.31 12.20
N ARG A 120 6.78 19.10 11.95
CA ARG A 120 7.17 18.65 10.62
C ARG A 120 6.01 17.87 9.99
N PRO A 121 5.83 17.90 8.66
CA PRO A 121 4.73 17.18 8.00
C PRO A 121 4.64 15.69 8.36
N GLN A 122 5.79 15.02 8.52
CA GLN A 122 5.85 13.62 8.91
C GLN A 122 5.38 13.37 10.34
N ASP A 123 5.75 14.24 11.29
CA ASP A 123 5.38 14.06 12.70
C ASP A 123 3.87 14.16 12.86
N LEU A 124 3.25 15.11 12.13
CA LEU A 124 1.79 15.23 12.10
C LEU A 124 1.14 14.00 11.45
N PHE A 125 1.68 13.50 10.35
CA PHE A 125 1.13 12.34 9.67
C PHE A 125 1.15 11.10 10.58
N ASP A 126 2.30 10.80 11.17
CA ASP A 126 2.50 9.63 12.02
C ASP A 126 1.56 9.66 13.23
N ASP A 127 1.49 10.80 13.94
CA ASP A 127 0.60 10.97 15.10
C ASP A 127 -0.90 10.88 14.72
N VAL A 128 -1.28 11.38 13.54
CA VAL A 128 -2.67 11.25 13.05
C VAL A 128 -2.98 9.79 12.72
N MET A 129 -2.08 9.07 12.06
CA MET A 129 -2.30 7.66 11.73
C MET A 129 -2.35 6.79 13.00
N GLU A 130 -1.52 7.08 14.00
CA GLU A 130 -1.60 6.44 15.31
C GLU A 130 -2.94 6.74 16.02
N ALA A 131 -3.39 8.00 15.99
CA ALA A 131 -4.67 8.38 16.59
C ALA A 131 -5.87 7.72 15.91
N LEU A 132 -5.79 7.48 14.60
CA LEU A 132 -6.76 6.74 13.81
C LEU A 132 -6.67 5.22 13.98
N GLU A 133 -5.70 4.71 14.75
CA GLU A 133 -5.43 3.28 14.91
C GLU A 133 -5.19 2.61 13.54
N SER A 134 -4.50 3.30 12.63
CA SER A 134 -4.17 2.79 11.30
C SER A 134 -3.30 1.54 11.42
N PRO A 135 -3.70 0.39 10.85
CA PRO A 135 -2.95 -0.86 11.00
C PRO A 135 -1.65 -0.92 10.18
N ALA A 136 -1.52 -0.06 9.16
CA ALA A 136 -0.33 0.02 8.33
C ALA A 136 -0.23 1.41 7.70
N PHE A 137 0.85 2.12 7.97
CA PHE A 137 1.14 3.42 7.38
C PHE A 137 2.65 3.64 7.30
N GLY A 138 3.07 4.58 6.47
CA GLY A 138 4.48 4.94 6.38
C GLY A 138 4.86 5.60 5.05
N PRO A 139 6.15 5.64 4.73
CA PRO A 139 6.64 6.27 3.52
C PRO A 139 6.23 5.48 2.28
N MET A 140 5.90 6.21 1.23
CA MET A 140 5.56 5.67 -0.08
C MET A 140 6.36 6.38 -1.16
N GLU A 141 6.96 5.62 -2.06
CA GLU A 141 7.41 6.13 -3.35
C GLU A 141 6.28 5.88 -4.37
N TYR A 142 5.83 6.94 -5.03
CA TYR A 142 4.72 6.89 -5.97
C TYR A 142 4.86 7.95 -7.04
N ASP A 143 4.77 7.53 -8.30
CA ASP A 143 4.59 8.43 -9.43
C ASP A 143 3.20 8.18 -10.04
N GLN A 144 2.42 9.25 -10.12
CA GLN A 144 1.04 9.24 -10.64
C GLN A 144 0.96 9.31 -12.17
N TYR A 145 2.09 9.51 -12.84
CA TYR A 145 2.19 9.65 -14.29
C TYR A 145 3.19 8.70 -14.92
N ASP A 146 3.96 7.99 -14.10
CA ASP A 146 5.02 7.10 -14.55
C ASP A 146 5.23 5.95 -13.54
N ARG A 147 6.22 5.11 -13.83
CA ARG A 147 6.67 4.03 -12.97
C ARG A 147 8.00 4.45 -12.29
N PRO A 148 8.08 4.48 -10.96
CA PRO A 148 9.35 4.71 -10.27
C PRO A 148 10.41 3.66 -10.62
N ASP A 149 11.69 4.05 -10.69
CA ASP A 149 12.81 3.13 -10.98
C ASP A 149 12.86 1.98 -9.96
N GLU A 150 12.59 2.27 -8.68
CA GLU A 150 12.53 1.28 -7.61
C GLU A 150 11.44 0.23 -7.83
N LEU A 151 10.34 0.59 -8.49
CA LEU A 151 9.26 -0.33 -8.84
C LEU A 151 9.66 -1.25 -10.00
N GLU A 152 10.45 -0.76 -10.96
CA GLU A 152 11.05 -1.58 -12.01
C GLU A 152 12.05 -2.58 -11.41
N ASP A 153 12.96 -2.12 -10.56
CA ASP A 153 13.94 -2.99 -9.87
C ASP A 153 13.27 -4.09 -9.03
N LEU A 154 12.19 -3.76 -8.31
CA LEU A 154 11.42 -4.74 -7.53
C LEU A 154 10.72 -5.77 -8.44
N SER A 155 10.20 -5.34 -9.59
CA SER A 155 9.58 -6.22 -10.57
C SER A 155 10.60 -7.19 -11.18
N ASP A 156 11.78 -6.69 -11.56
CA ASP A 156 12.89 -7.53 -12.02
C ASP A 156 13.34 -8.52 -10.93
N ARG A 157 13.39 -8.08 -9.67
CA ARG A 157 13.79 -8.94 -8.54
C ARG A 157 12.80 -10.07 -8.27
N PHE A 158 11.53 -9.85 -8.57
CA PHE A 158 10.42 -10.78 -8.36
C PHE A 158 9.73 -11.16 -9.68
N GLU A 159 10.49 -11.29 -10.78
CA GLU A 159 10.01 -11.55 -12.15
C GLU A 159 8.98 -12.69 -12.22
N GLU A 160 9.24 -13.84 -11.56
CA GLU A 160 8.29 -14.97 -11.54
C GLU A 160 6.93 -14.58 -10.94
N ALA A 161 6.93 -13.77 -9.87
CA ALA A 161 5.69 -13.28 -9.27
C ALA A 161 5.00 -12.25 -10.17
N ASP A 162 5.78 -11.39 -10.84
CA ASP A 162 5.29 -10.40 -11.78
C ASP A 162 4.56 -11.03 -12.95
N GLU A 163 5.19 -11.99 -13.65
CA GLU A 163 4.60 -12.69 -14.78
C GLU A 163 3.32 -13.43 -14.38
N LEU A 164 3.33 -14.09 -13.22
CA LEU A 164 2.17 -14.83 -12.73
C LEU A 164 0.99 -13.91 -12.37
N LEU A 165 1.24 -12.84 -11.61
CA LEU A 165 0.20 -11.87 -11.28
C LEU A 165 -0.28 -11.12 -12.52
N HIS A 166 0.60 -10.87 -13.48
CA HIS A 166 0.25 -10.24 -14.74
C HIS A 166 -0.76 -11.11 -15.51
N ALA A 167 -0.46 -12.40 -15.70
CA ALA A 167 -1.36 -13.32 -16.39
C ALA A 167 -2.74 -13.41 -15.72
N GLU A 168 -2.79 -13.57 -14.39
CA GLU A 168 -4.07 -13.62 -13.65
C GLU A 168 -4.84 -12.30 -13.72
N LEU A 169 -4.14 -11.16 -13.73
CA LEU A 169 -4.80 -9.86 -13.83
C LEU A 169 -5.37 -9.60 -15.22
N GLU A 170 -4.66 -10.00 -16.29
CA GLU A 170 -5.17 -9.89 -17.66
C GLU A 170 -6.45 -10.72 -17.84
N ASP A 171 -6.51 -11.93 -17.29
CA ASP A 171 -7.74 -12.75 -17.32
C ASP A 171 -8.93 -12.03 -16.63
N LEU A 172 -8.68 -11.32 -15.52
CA LEU A 172 -9.70 -10.51 -14.84
C LEU A 172 -10.14 -9.30 -15.68
N ILE A 173 -9.19 -8.60 -16.28
CA ILE A 173 -9.43 -7.42 -17.13
C ILE A 173 -10.27 -7.80 -18.35
N GLU A 174 -9.90 -8.90 -19.02
CA GLU A 174 -10.65 -9.44 -20.16
C GLU A 174 -12.07 -9.83 -19.76
N THR A 175 -12.23 -10.49 -18.59
CA THR A 175 -13.53 -10.90 -18.05
C THR A 175 -14.43 -9.70 -17.75
N ASP A 176 -13.85 -8.60 -17.25
CA ASP A 176 -14.57 -7.38 -16.93
C ASP A 176 -14.72 -6.41 -18.13
N GLU A 177 -14.26 -6.84 -19.32
CA GLU A 177 -14.33 -6.08 -20.58
C GLU A 177 -13.72 -4.67 -20.45
N VAL A 178 -12.67 -4.54 -19.64
CA VAL A 178 -11.96 -3.27 -19.45
C VAL A 178 -10.90 -3.14 -20.54
N ASP A 179 -11.10 -2.16 -21.43
CA ASP A 179 -10.20 -1.91 -22.56
C ASP A 179 -9.49 -0.56 -22.42
N ARG A 180 -8.38 -0.41 -23.15
CA ARG A 180 -7.59 0.81 -23.27
C ARG A 180 -8.29 1.83 -24.19
N GLY A 181 -9.47 2.29 -23.81
CA GLY A 181 -10.17 3.37 -24.52
C GLY A 181 -10.55 3.04 -25.98
N PHE A 182 -10.70 4.08 -26.82
CA PHE A 182 -11.15 3.93 -28.20
C PHE A 182 -10.06 3.31 -29.09
N MET A 183 -10.30 2.09 -29.58
CA MET A 183 -9.55 1.46 -30.67
C MET A 183 -9.97 1.97 -32.04
#